data_AF-A0AAW5LD70-F1
#
_entry.id   AF-A0AAW5LD70-F1
#
_cell.length_a   1.000
_cell.length_b   1.000
_cell.length_c   1.000
_cell.angle_alpha   90.00
_cell.angle_beta   90.00
_cell.angle_gamma   90.00
#
_symmetry.space_group_name_H-M   'P 1'
#
loop_
_entity.id
_entity.type
_entity.pdbx_description
1 polymer ?
#
loop_
_entity_poly.entity_id
_entity_poly.type
_entity_poly.pdbx_seq_one_letter_code
_entity_poly.pdbx_strand_id
1 'polypeptide(L)' 'MYQYYLAQIGDDQQKLIRGITNDWLSFAVYDPDKEDWDKKFGPFWADKILVSGFSDYDEISEKEAIHFIKVH' A
#
# COMPACT_ATOMS: atom_id res chain seq x y z
N MET A 1 13.94 0.21 -4.73
CA MET A 1 13.03 -0.88 -5.10
C MET A 1 11.74 -0.65 -4.34
N TYR A 2 10.58 -0.96 -4.90
CA TYR A 2 9.33 -0.83 -4.17
C TYR A 2 9.01 -2.12 -3.42
N GLN A 3 8.39 -1.98 -2.26
CA GLN A 3 7.77 -3.08 -1.52
C GLN A 3 6.27 -2.82 -1.50
N TYR A 4 5.47 -3.85 -1.71
CA TYR A 4 4.04 -3.72 -1.93
C TYR A 4 3.27 -4.37 -0.79
N TYR A 5 2.17 -3.72 -0.41
CA TYR A 5 1.34 -4.14 0.69
C TYR A 5 -0.13 -4.01 0.29
N LEU A 6 -0.94 -4.96 0.72
CA LEU A 6 -2.38 -4.91 0.57
C LEU A 6 -2.98 -4.76 1.96
N ALA A 7 -3.55 -3.59 2.26
CA ALA A 7 -4.17 -3.32 3.55
C ALA A 7 -5.68 -3.42 3.46
N GLN A 8 -6.30 -4.07 4.44
CA GLN A 8 -7.75 -4.15 4.57
C GLN A 8 -8.24 -2.98 5.43
N ILE A 9 -9.18 -2.20 4.90
CA ILE A 9 -9.71 -1.00 5.54
C ILE A 9 -11.23 -1.13 5.65
N GLY A 10 -11.69 -1.74 6.74
CA GLY A 10 -13.12 -2.02 6.95
C GLY A 10 -13.59 -3.27 6.22
N ASP A 11 -14.91 -3.46 6.18
CA ASP A 11 -15.52 -4.77 5.86
C ASP A 11 -15.26 -5.30 4.43
N ASP A 12 -14.90 -4.48 3.44
CA ASP A 12 -14.67 -4.96 2.06
C ASP A 12 -13.75 -4.08 1.20
N GLN A 13 -13.02 -3.11 1.80
CA GLN A 13 -12.14 -2.23 1.02
C GLN A 13 -10.68 -2.61 1.23
N GLN A 14 -10.02 -2.97 0.14
CA GLN A 14 -8.57 -3.18 0.11
C GLN A 14 -7.89 -1.97 -0.50
N LYS A 15 -6.76 -1.58 0.09
CA LYS A 15 -5.88 -0.55 -0.48
C LYS A 15 -4.54 -1.13 -0.80
N LEU A 16 -4.15 -0.99 -2.07
CA LEU A 16 -2.80 -1.27 -2.51
C LEU A 16 -1.89 -0.12 -2.10
N ILE A 17 -0.82 -0.45 -1.40
CA ILE A 17 0.17 0.49 -0.89
C ILE A 17 1.54 0.06 -1.42
N ARG A 18 2.39 1.04 -1.74
CA ARG A 18 3.81 0.79 -2.01
C ARG A 18 4.68 1.62 -1.08
N GLY A 19 5.72 1.01 -0.55
CA GLY A 19 6.81 1.66 0.17
C GLY A 19 8.11 1.64 -0.63
N ILE A 20 9.05 2.52 -0.31
CA ILE A 20 10.40 2.49 -0.86
C ILE A 20 11.33 1.76 0.12
N THR A 21 11.98 0.68 -0.30
CA THR A 21 12.83 -0.13 0.59
C THR A 21 13.98 0.63 1.24
N ASN A 22 14.44 1.71 0.61
CA ASN A 22 15.54 2.54 1.09
C ASN A 22 15.06 3.84 1.78
N ASP A 23 13.75 4.05 1.84
CA ASP A 23 13.13 5.21 2.49
C ASP A 23 11.86 4.76 3.22
N TRP A 24 12.04 4.50 4.51
CA TRP A 24 11.02 3.96 5.41
C TRP A 24 9.86 4.92 5.70
N LEU A 25 9.90 6.16 5.19
CA LEU A 25 8.80 7.13 5.34
C LEU A 25 8.07 7.39 4.02
N SER A 26 8.62 6.91 2.91
CA SER A 26 8.04 7.09 1.58
C SER A 26 7.08 5.97 1.23
N PHE A 27 5.82 6.14 1.64
CA PHE A 27 4.70 5.29 1.24
C PHE A 27 3.73 6.04 0.33
N ALA A 28 3.05 5.31 -0.54
CA ALA A 28 2.00 5.81 -1.40
C ALA A 28 0.88 4.79 -1.54
N VAL A 29 -0.34 5.26 -1.70
CA VAL A 29 -1.55 4.45 -1.89
C VAL A 29 -1.98 4.53 -3.33
N TYR A 30 -2.32 3.40 -3.94
CA TYR A 30 -2.87 3.39 -5.28
C TYR A 30 -4.31 3.95 -5.27
N ASP A 31 -4.57 4.88 -6.17
CA ASP A 31 -5.89 5.46 -6.45
C ASP A 31 -6.37 4.93 -7.81
N PRO A 32 -7.28 3.95 -7.84
CA PRO A 32 -7.74 3.34 -9.09
C PRO A 32 -8.50 4.34 -9.98
N ASP A 33 -9.20 5.33 -9.40
CA ASP A 33 -9.96 6.32 -10.17
C ASP A 33 -9.05 7.27 -10.99
N LYS A 34 -7.80 7.43 -10.56
CA LYS A 34 -6.80 8.29 -11.21
C LYS A 34 -5.68 7.52 -11.90
N GLU A 35 -5.66 6.20 -11.75
CA GLU A 35 -4.55 5.33 -12.12
C GLU A 35 -3.18 5.83 -11.59
N ASP A 36 -3.16 6.48 -10.41
CA ASP A 36 -1.97 7.12 -9.86
C ASP A 36 -1.76 6.78 -8.38
N TRP A 37 -0.61 7.20 -7.83
CA TRP A 37 -0.20 6.90 -6.47
C TRP A 37 -0.28 8.15 -5.58
N ASP A 38 -1.23 8.16 -4.67
CA ASP A 38 -1.40 9.23 -3.69
C ASP A 38 -0.40 9.10 -2.53
N LYS A 39 0.46 10.11 -2.39
CA LYS A 39 1.47 10.20 -1.33
C LYS A 39 0.98 10.96 -0.09
N LYS A 40 -0.20 11.59 -0.14
CA LYS A 40 -0.73 12.44 0.93
C LYS A 40 -0.83 11.70 2.26
N PHE A 41 -1.15 10.40 2.20
CA PHE A 41 -1.28 9.53 3.38
C PHE A 41 -0.03 8.65 3.62
N GLY A 42 1.10 8.94 2.98
CA GLY A 42 2.34 8.18 3.15
C GLY A 42 2.78 8.00 4.62
N PRO A 43 2.88 9.08 5.42
CA PRO A 43 3.28 8.94 6.83
C PRO A 43 2.32 8.09 7.67
N PHE A 44 1.01 8.13 7.37
CA PHE A 44 0.02 7.29 8.06
C PHE A 44 0.28 5.80 7.78
N TRP A 45 0.58 5.43 6.53
CA TRP A 45 0.87 4.05 6.17
C TRP A 45 2.23 3.58 6.68
N ALA A 46 3.23 4.46 6.70
CA ALA A 46 4.51 4.17 7.31
C ALA A 46 4.36 3.80 8.79
N ASP A 47 3.59 4.58 9.55
CA ASP A 47 3.28 4.28 10.95
C ASP A 47 2.53 2.96 11.11
N LYS A 48 1.47 2.74 10.31
CA LYS A 48 0.65 1.53 10.39
C LYS A 48 1.44 0.26 10.10
N ILE A 49 2.21 0.25 9.01
CA ILE A 49 2.93 -0.93 8.50
C ILE A 49 4.20 -1.19 9.31
N LEU A 50 4.96 -0.15 9.69
CA LEU A 50 6.28 -0.34 10.30
C LEU A 50 6.27 -0.29 11.83
N VAL A 51 5.31 0.39 12.45
CA VAL A 51 5.39 0.74 13.89
C VAL A 51 4.22 0.18 14.69
N SER A 52 3.00 0.37 14.20
CA SER A 52 1.78 0.22 15.01
C SER A 52 1.31 -1.23 15.24
N GLY A 53 2.02 -2.25 14.74
CA GLY A 53 1.60 -3.65 14.87
C GLY A 53 0.25 -3.94 14.23
N PHE A 54 -0.14 -3.14 13.22
CA PHE A 54 -1.36 -3.31 12.45
C PHE A 54 -1.29 -4.66 11.74
N SER A 55 -2.19 -5.60 12.04
CA SER A 55 -2.17 -6.95 11.44
C SER A 55 -2.96 -7.05 10.13
N ASP A 56 -3.76 -6.04 9.80
CA ASP A 56 -4.67 -6.07 8.66
C ASP A 56 -3.99 -5.57 7.37
N TYR A 57 -2.75 -6.03 7.15
CA TYR A 57 -2.06 -5.88 5.87
C TYR A 57 -1.23 -7.13 5.57
N ASP A 58 -1.16 -7.47 4.30
CA ASP A 58 -0.24 -8.50 3.79
C ASP A 58 0.83 -7.83 2.92
N GLU A 59 2.08 -8.26 3.10
CA GLU A 59 3.13 -7.96 2.12
C GLU A 59 2.93 -8.86 0.90
N ILE A 60 2.88 -8.25 -0.28
CA ILE A 60 2.60 -8.95 -1.53
C ILE A 60 3.75 -8.75 -2.53
N SER A 61 3.85 -9.65 -3.49
CA SER A 61 4.80 -9.51 -4.58
C SER A 61 4.38 -8.37 -5.54
N GLU A 62 5.36 -7.83 -6.28
CA GLU A 62 5.10 -6.88 -7.36
C GLU A 62 4.12 -7.44 -8.41
N LYS A 63 4.18 -8.76 -8.66
CA LYS A 63 3.27 -9.44 -9.59
C LYS A 63 1.82 -9.38 -9.10
N GLU A 64 1.59 -9.56 -7.81
CA GLU A 64 0.26 -9.45 -7.19
C GLU A 64 -0.24 -8.00 -7.18
N ALA A 65 0.65 -7.03 -6.90
CA ALA A 65 0.32 -5.61 -7.01
C ALA A 65 -0.10 -5.22 -8.43
N ILE A 66 0.62 -5.69 -9.45
CA ILE A 66 0.24 -5.47 -10.86
C ILE A 66 -1.10 -6.16 -11.18
N HIS A 67 -1.36 -7.34 -10.62
CA HIS A 67 -2.64 -8.01 -10.80
C HIS A 67 -3.78 -7.17 -10.21
N PHE A 68 -3.61 -6.65 -9.00
CA PHE A 68 -4.58 -5.76 -8.34
C PHE A 68 -4.93 -4.54 -9.19
N ILE A 69 -3.91 -3.89 -9.77
CA ILE A 69 -4.06 -2.72 -10.66
C ILE A 69 -4.81 -3.08 -11.96
N LYS A 70 -4.70 -4.31 -12.45
CA LYS A 70 -5.33 -4.72 -13.73
C LYS A 70 -6.79 -5.14 -13.59
N VAL A 71 -7.21 -5.54 -12.39
CA VAL A 71 -8.58 -6.02 -12.13
C VAL A 71 -9.48 -4.94 -11.53
N HIS A 72 -8.89 -3.86 -11.04
CA HIS A 72 -9.58 -2.61 -10.68
C HIS A 72 -9.53 -1.64 -11.86
#